data_AF-A0A964G935-F1
#
_entry.id   AF-A0A964G935-F1
#
_cell.length_a   1.000
_cell.length_b   1.000
_cell.length_c   1.000
_cell.angle_alpha   90.00
_cell.angle_beta   90.00
_cell.angle_gamma   90.00
#
_symmetry.space_group_name_H-M   'P 1'
#
loop_
_entity.id
_entity.type
_entity.pdbx_description
1 polymer ?
#
loop_
_entity_poly.entity_id
_entity_poly.type
_entity_poly.pdbx_seq_one_letter_code
_entity_poly.pdbx_strand_id
1 'polypeptide(L)'
;MKRNTLSFLVVGFFTVTAGMAAQVNAASQPQNLLSIQAQANASQAVPLRLRTQAQIVMKGGETRDGRVVKIDRKGQKLWIQASGEQRSLPLSQIENIIFPKSTPPPKSNRERRYRHGILPQAEAIWNNIPMSAFELKNAAKGEAVVQLSSPVVNSAQLKYILNVPKNKRFFVDEMRFNVQKKTMTIVVTPY
;
A
#
# COMPACT_ATOMS: atom_id res chain seq x y z
N MET A 1 -53.76 -7.21 -43.58
CA MET A 1 -53.74 -6.74 -44.99
C MET A 1 -52.59 -5.74 -45.16
N LYS A 2 -51.81 -5.90 -46.23
CA LYS A 2 -50.67 -5.06 -46.65
C LYS A 2 -51.15 -3.71 -47.21
N ARG A 3 -50.34 -2.65 -47.08
CA ARG A 3 -49.86 -1.79 -48.20
C ARG A 3 -48.89 -0.70 -47.73
N ASN A 4 -47.69 -0.71 -48.33
CA ASN A 4 -46.72 0.39 -48.40
C ASN A 4 -46.99 1.25 -49.64
N THR A 5 -46.60 2.55 -49.62
CA THR A 5 -45.95 3.38 -50.68
C THR A 5 -45.88 4.85 -50.19
N LEU A 6 -44.70 5.48 -49.97
CA LEU A 6 -43.90 6.35 -50.89
C LEU A 6 -44.73 7.43 -51.62
N SER A 7 -44.34 8.69 -51.85
CA SER A 7 -43.23 9.62 -51.54
C SER A 7 -43.63 10.99 -52.16
N PHE A 8 -42.89 12.09 -51.92
CA PHE A 8 -42.61 13.30 -52.77
C PHE A 8 -42.28 14.47 -51.80
N LEU A 9 -41.03 14.82 -51.52
CA LEU A 9 -40.01 15.57 -52.28
C LEU A 9 -40.49 16.95 -52.78
N VAL A 10 -40.06 18.02 -52.10
CA VAL A 10 -39.78 19.33 -52.71
C VAL A 10 -38.46 19.85 -52.16
N VAL A 11 -37.61 20.23 -53.11
CA VAL A 11 -36.24 20.73 -53.01
C VAL A 11 -36.25 22.24 -52.82
N GLY A 12 -35.37 22.74 -51.97
CA GLY A 12 -34.96 24.14 -51.94
C GLY A 12 -33.45 24.23 -51.76
N PHE A 13 -32.74 24.50 -52.85
CA PHE A 13 -31.34 24.93 -52.84
C PHE A 13 -31.29 26.42 -52.48
N PHE A 14 -30.32 26.84 -51.66
CA PHE A 14 -29.31 27.83 -52.05
C PHE A 14 -28.19 27.89 -51.00
N THR A 15 -26.98 27.95 -51.54
CA THR A 15 -25.64 27.91 -50.96
C THR A 15 -25.20 29.25 -50.36
N VAL A 16 -24.38 29.24 -49.30
CA VAL A 16 -23.26 30.20 -49.14
C VAL A 16 -22.08 29.52 -48.45
N THR A 17 -20.92 29.58 -49.11
CA THR A 17 -19.58 29.16 -48.67
C THR A 17 -18.91 30.17 -47.73
N ALA A 18 -17.92 29.64 -47.01
CA ALA A 18 -16.75 30.30 -46.40
C ALA A 18 -16.87 30.83 -44.97
N GLY A 19 -15.97 30.32 -44.13
CA GLY A 19 -15.73 30.77 -42.77
C GLY A 19 -14.99 29.73 -41.94
N MET A 20 -13.73 29.44 -42.28
CA MET A 20 -12.83 28.84 -41.30
C MET A 20 -12.58 29.85 -40.18
N ALA A 21 -13.00 29.51 -38.98
CA ALA A 21 -12.38 29.98 -37.76
C ALA A 21 -12.47 28.85 -36.74
N ALA A 22 -11.36 28.16 -36.55
CA ALA A 22 -11.14 27.34 -35.39
C ALA A 22 -11.23 28.25 -34.15
N GLN A 23 -12.17 27.98 -33.27
CA GLN A 23 -12.07 28.44 -31.90
C GLN A 23 -12.31 27.24 -30.99
N VAL A 24 -11.21 26.51 -30.78
CA VAL A 24 -11.07 25.54 -29.70
C VAL A 24 -11.07 26.36 -28.42
N ASN A 25 -12.24 26.64 -27.86
CA ASN A 25 -12.32 26.99 -26.46
C ASN A 25 -12.12 25.70 -25.67
N ALA A 26 -10.85 25.32 -25.53
CA ALA A 26 -10.39 24.47 -24.46
C ALA A 26 -10.65 25.21 -23.14
N ALA A 27 -11.92 25.18 -22.70
CA ALA A 27 -12.26 25.45 -21.32
C ALA A 27 -11.60 24.34 -20.51
N SER A 28 -10.43 24.66 -19.95
CA SER A 28 -9.70 23.87 -18.98
C SER A 28 -10.63 23.51 -17.82
N GLN A 29 -11.36 22.41 -17.95
CA GLN A 29 -12.17 21.87 -16.87
C GLN A 29 -11.24 21.45 -15.72
N PRO A 30 -11.63 21.68 -14.45
CA PRO A 30 -10.84 21.34 -13.26
C PRO A 30 -10.83 19.83 -12.97
N GLN A 31 -10.90 18.99 -14.00
CA GLN A 31 -10.88 17.53 -13.88
C GLN A 31 -9.56 17.03 -13.27
N ASN A 32 -8.44 17.73 -13.48
CA ASN A 32 -7.17 17.33 -12.89
C ASN A 32 -7.12 17.48 -11.37
N LEU A 33 -7.82 18.46 -10.77
CA LEU A 33 -7.73 18.64 -9.31
C LEU A 33 -8.48 17.52 -8.58
N LEU A 34 -9.68 17.17 -9.01
CA LEU A 34 -10.45 16.07 -8.41
C LEU A 34 -9.78 14.71 -8.63
N SER A 35 -9.15 14.47 -9.79
CA SER A 35 -8.38 13.25 -10.04
C SER A 35 -7.10 13.17 -9.21
N ILE A 36 -6.37 14.29 -9.04
CA ILE A 36 -5.16 14.36 -8.20
C ILE A 36 -5.52 14.23 -6.71
N GLN A 37 -6.64 14.81 -6.26
CA GLN A 37 -7.15 14.64 -4.90
C GLN A 37 -7.68 13.22 -4.66
N ALA A 38 -8.35 12.62 -5.65
CA ALA A 38 -8.80 11.23 -5.59
C ALA A 38 -7.61 10.26 -5.54
N GLN A 39 -6.52 10.52 -6.27
CA GLN A 39 -5.27 9.74 -6.16
C GLN A 39 -4.52 9.97 -4.84
N ALA A 40 -4.56 11.19 -4.29
CA ALA A 40 -3.96 11.50 -2.99
C ALA A 40 -4.72 10.85 -1.81
N ASN A 41 -6.00 10.55 -2.00
CA ASN A 41 -6.87 9.87 -1.02
C ASN A 41 -7.10 8.39 -1.33
N ALA A 42 -6.78 7.92 -2.54
CA ALA A 42 -6.89 6.53 -2.92
C ALA A 42 -5.88 5.70 -2.13
N SER A 43 -6.37 4.65 -1.50
CA SER A 43 -5.52 3.65 -0.86
C SER A 43 -4.57 3.04 -1.88
N GLN A 44 -3.29 3.04 -1.57
CA GLN A 44 -2.23 2.49 -2.41
C GLN A 44 -1.71 1.20 -1.81
N ALA A 45 -1.63 0.16 -2.64
CA ALA A 45 -1.09 -1.12 -2.25
C ALA A 45 0.44 -1.07 -2.21
N VAL A 46 1.01 -1.19 -1.02
CA VAL A 46 2.46 -1.24 -0.80
C VAL A 46 2.85 -2.68 -0.47
N PRO A 47 3.66 -3.34 -1.32
CA PRO A 47 4.12 -4.69 -1.05
C PRO A 47 5.15 -4.70 0.10
N LEU A 48 5.00 -5.67 0.98
CA LEU A 48 5.84 -5.88 2.16
C LEU A 48 6.45 -7.27 2.18
N ARG A 49 7.59 -7.39 2.86
CA ARG A 49 8.20 -8.65 3.23
C ARG A 49 8.34 -8.77 4.74
N LEU A 50 7.67 -9.75 5.30
CA LEU A 50 7.93 -10.25 6.65
C LEU A 50 9.10 -11.24 6.56
N ARG A 51 9.99 -11.19 7.54
CA ARG A 51 11.04 -12.21 7.66
C ARG A 51 10.40 -13.52 8.12
N THR A 52 11.01 -14.64 7.73
CA THR A 52 10.47 -15.98 8.00
C THR A 52 10.35 -16.26 9.50
N GLN A 53 11.28 -15.73 10.30
CA GLN A 53 11.27 -15.84 11.76
C GLN A 53 10.87 -14.49 12.37
N ALA A 54 9.96 -14.55 13.34
CA ALA A 54 9.58 -13.43 14.17
C ALA A 54 9.74 -13.80 15.65
N GLN A 55 10.03 -12.79 16.45
CA GLN A 55 10.03 -12.82 17.90
C GLN A 55 8.79 -12.06 18.37
N ILE A 56 7.91 -12.72 19.11
CA ILE A 56 6.65 -12.21 19.61
C ILE A 56 6.83 -11.93 21.09
N VAL A 57 6.90 -10.66 21.45
CA VAL A 57 6.99 -10.24 22.85
C VAL A 57 5.58 -10.11 23.39
N MET A 58 5.30 -10.83 24.47
CA MET A 58 4.05 -10.81 25.18
C MET A 58 4.08 -9.71 26.24
N LYS A 59 2.91 -9.15 26.57
CA LYS A 59 2.77 -8.26 27.72
C LYS A 59 3.18 -9.01 28.98
N GLY A 60 4.15 -8.47 29.70
CA GLY A 60 4.80 -9.15 30.84
C GLY A 60 6.19 -9.71 30.51
N GLY A 61 6.68 -9.56 29.28
CA GLY A 61 8.07 -9.82 28.91
C GLY A 61 8.37 -11.25 28.43
N GLU A 62 7.42 -12.19 28.54
CA GLU A 62 7.56 -13.51 27.93
C GLU A 62 7.74 -13.34 26.41
N THR A 63 8.66 -14.10 25.82
CA THR A 63 8.92 -14.04 24.39
C THR A 63 8.68 -15.40 23.74
N ARG A 64 8.06 -15.38 22.56
CA ARG A 64 7.80 -16.57 21.74
C ARG A 64 8.38 -16.39 20.36
N ASP A 65 8.97 -17.43 19.83
CA ASP A 65 9.55 -17.42 18.50
C ASP A 65 8.68 -18.18 17.50
N GLY A 66 8.58 -17.69 16.27
CA GLY A 66 7.91 -18.41 15.20
C GLY A 66 7.63 -17.57 13.96
N ARG A 67 7.17 -18.24 12.91
CA ARG A 67 6.72 -17.58 11.68
C ARG A 67 5.29 -17.10 11.83
N VAL A 68 5.02 -15.83 11.50
CA VAL A 68 3.64 -15.34 11.39
C VAL A 68 2.95 -16.00 10.21
N VAL A 69 1.87 -16.73 10.47
CA VAL A 69 1.09 -17.43 9.42
C VAL A 69 -0.27 -16.83 9.13
N LYS A 70 -0.87 -16.16 10.11
CA LYS A 70 -2.15 -15.46 9.92
C LYS A 70 -2.35 -14.41 11.01
N ILE A 71 -2.94 -13.28 10.64
CA ILE A 71 -3.48 -12.29 11.58
C ILE A 71 -5.00 -12.32 11.44
N ASP A 72 -5.68 -12.91 12.41
CA ASP A 72 -7.14 -12.93 12.47
C ASP A 72 -7.65 -11.66 13.14
N ARG A 73 -8.10 -10.74 12.29
CA ARG A 73 -8.58 -9.40 12.68
C ARG A 73 -9.93 -9.45 13.38
N LYS A 74 -10.77 -10.43 13.04
CA LYS A 74 -12.12 -10.59 13.63
C LYS A 74 -12.01 -11.32 14.96
N GLY A 75 -11.28 -12.43 14.99
CA GLY A 75 -11.01 -13.20 16.21
C GLY A 75 -9.96 -12.57 17.13
N GLN A 76 -9.29 -11.49 16.70
CA GLN A 76 -8.21 -10.80 17.41
C GLN A 76 -7.09 -11.75 17.85
N LYS A 77 -6.64 -12.62 16.94
CA LYS A 77 -5.58 -13.61 17.18
C LYS A 77 -4.47 -13.51 16.15
N LEU A 78 -3.23 -13.67 16.61
CA LEU A 78 -2.08 -13.98 15.78
C LEU A 78 -1.90 -15.49 15.73
N TRP A 79 -1.74 -16.06 14.55
CA TRP A 79 -1.30 -17.44 14.39
C TRP A 79 0.17 -17.45 14.01
N ILE A 80 0.94 -18.23 14.75
CA ILE A 80 2.36 -18.46 14.50
C ILE A 80 2.59 -19.94 14.23
N GLN A 81 3.63 -20.24 13.46
CA GLN A 81 4.14 -21.59 13.29
C GLN A 81 5.54 -21.70 13.88
N ALA A 82 5.74 -22.64 14.79
CA ALA A 82 7.01 -22.93 15.44
C ALA A 82 7.17 -24.44 15.56
N SER A 83 8.35 -24.97 15.23
CA SER A 83 8.65 -26.41 15.31
C SER A 83 7.63 -27.32 14.61
N GLY A 84 7.09 -26.87 13.47
CA GLY A 84 6.08 -27.61 12.70
C GLY A 84 4.63 -27.41 13.16
N GLU A 85 4.41 -26.96 14.39
CA GLU A 85 3.08 -26.74 14.97
C GLU A 85 2.58 -25.32 14.76
N GLN A 86 1.26 -25.15 14.60
CA GLN A 86 0.61 -23.84 14.62
C GLN A 86 0.00 -23.55 15.99
N ARG A 87 0.22 -22.33 16.48
CA ARG A 87 -0.30 -21.86 17.77
C ARG A 87 -0.98 -20.51 17.59
N SER A 88 -2.07 -20.28 18.31
CA SER A 88 -2.79 -19.00 18.31
C SER A 88 -2.47 -18.20 19.57
N LEU A 89 -2.20 -16.90 19.41
CA LEU A 89 -1.91 -15.94 20.46
C LEU A 89 -2.95 -14.80 20.41
N PRO A 90 -3.59 -14.43 21.53
CA PRO A 90 -4.47 -13.26 21.55
C PRO A 90 -3.69 -11.96 21.30
N LEU A 91 -4.15 -11.12 20.36
CA LEU A 91 -3.49 -9.84 20.07
C LEU A 91 -3.46 -8.91 21.28
N SER A 92 -4.42 -9.04 22.19
CA SER A 92 -4.49 -8.24 23.42
C SER A 92 -3.34 -8.54 24.40
N GLN A 93 -2.72 -9.72 24.28
CA GLN A 93 -1.59 -10.17 25.09
C GLN A 93 -0.23 -9.94 24.42
N ILE A 94 -0.21 -9.50 23.17
CA ILE A 94 1.03 -9.20 22.44
C ILE A 94 1.38 -7.73 22.69
N GLU A 95 2.64 -7.49 23.00
CA GLU A 95 3.21 -6.14 23.10
C GLU A 95 3.71 -5.68 21.72
N ASN A 96 4.62 -6.45 21.11
CA ASN A 96 5.11 -6.23 19.77
C ASN A 96 5.58 -7.53 19.09
N ILE A 97 5.67 -7.49 17.77
CA ILE A 97 6.30 -8.54 16.95
C ILE A 97 7.54 -7.94 16.32
N ILE A 98 8.69 -8.52 16.60
CA ILE A 98 10.00 -8.11 16.07
C ILE A 98 10.41 -9.11 14.99
N PHE A 99 10.85 -8.60 13.85
CA PHE A 99 11.39 -9.40 12.76
C PHE A 99 12.91 -9.17 12.73
N PRO A 100 13.69 -9.99 13.46
CA PRO A 100 15.10 -9.74 13.65
C PRO A 100 15.82 -9.69 12.30
N LYS A 101 16.66 -8.65 12.15
CA LYS A 101 17.63 -8.60 11.07
C LYS A 101 18.58 -9.77 11.32
N SER A 102 18.60 -10.77 10.43
CA SER A 102 19.70 -11.71 10.38
C SER A 102 21.00 -10.88 10.34
N THR A 103 22.03 -11.33 11.06
CA THR A 103 23.37 -10.73 11.19
C THR A 103 23.78 -9.89 9.97
N PRO A 104 24.46 -8.75 10.17
CA PRO A 104 24.43 -7.63 9.23
C PRO A 104 24.84 -8.07 7.83
N PRO A 105 24.27 -7.46 6.76
CA PRO A 105 24.83 -7.62 5.44
C PRO A 105 26.33 -7.33 5.51
N PRO A 106 27.18 -8.06 4.77
CA PRO A 106 28.62 -7.84 4.81
C PRO A 106 28.88 -6.36 4.62
N LYS A 107 29.74 -5.77 5.47
CA LYS A 107 30.18 -4.37 5.35
C LYS A 107 30.82 -4.18 3.98
N SER A 108 30.02 -3.98 2.94
CA SER A 108 30.52 -3.44 1.69
C SER A 108 30.71 -1.96 1.94
N ASN A 109 31.92 -1.63 2.36
CA ASN A 109 32.49 -0.30 2.38
C ASN A 109 32.52 0.24 0.93
N ARG A 110 31.35 0.58 0.40
CA ARG A 110 31.20 1.39 -0.81
C ARG A 110 30.21 2.48 -0.47
N GLU A 111 30.78 3.56 0.03
CA GLU A 111 30.25 4.90 -0.09
C GLU A 111 29.85 5.12 -1.56
N ARG A 112 28.58 4.82 -1.90
CA ARG A 112 28.03 5.15 -3.19
C ARG A 112 27.63 6.62 -3.11
N ARG A 113 28.56 7.49 -3.54
CA ARG A 113 28.30 8.92 -3.69
C ARG A 113 27.28 9.11 -4.79
N TYR A 114 26.09 9.58 -4.43
CA TYR A 114 25.05 10.01 -5.35
C TYR A 114 24.90 11.52 -5.28
N ARG A 115 24.83 12.15 -6.45
CA ARG A 115 24.68 13.60 -6.66
C ARG A 115 23.24 13.99 -6.28
N HIS A 116 23.09 14.87 -5.28
CA HIS A 116 21.85 15.41 -4.68
C HIS A 116 21.17 14.57 -3.59
N GLY A 117 21.54 14.85 -2.34
CA GLY A 117 20.60 14.84 -1.20
C GLY A 117 20.38 13.48 -0.53
N ILE A 118 20.98 13.32 0.63
CA ILE A 118 20.92 12.14 1.51
C ILE A 118 19.48 11.79 1.91
N LEU A 119 19.11 10.52 1.81
CA LEU A 119 18.36 9.87 2.88
C LEU A 119 19.02 8.52 3.20
N PRO A 120 19.17 8.14 4.49
CA PRO A 120 19.63 6.81 4.86
C PRO A 120 18.67 5.76 4.30
N GLN A 121 19.03 4.48 4.42
CA GLN A 121 18.06 3.39 4.61
C GLN A 121 17.25 3.63 5.91
N ALA A 122 16.65 4.81 6.05
CA ALA A 122 16.01 5.26 7.25
C ALA A 122 14.73 4.46 7.41
N GLU A 123 14.62 3.85 8.57
CA GLU A 123 13.41 3.22 9.05
C GLU A 123 12.23 4.20 8.90
N ALA A 124 11.12 3.70 8.37
CA ALA A 124 9.88 4.43 8.29
C ALA A 124 8.86 3.79 9.24
N ILE A 125 8.18 4.63 10.01
CA ILE A 125 7.15 4.21 10.96
C ILE A 125 5.80 4.62 10.41
N TRP A 126 4.94 3.64 10.16
CA TRP A 126 3.56 3.85 9.71
C TRP A 126 2.62 3.60 10.88
N ASN A 127 2.00 4.66 11.39
CA ASN A 127 1.16 4.61 12.58
C ASN A 127 -0.33 4.60 12.22
N ASN A 128 -1.15 4.06 13.14
CA ASN A 128 -2.61 4.06 13.03
C ASN A 128 -3.14 3.41 11.72
N ILE A 129 -2.40 2.44 11.16
CA ILE A 129 -2.87 1.66 10.02
C ILE A 129 -4.09 0.85 10.47
N PRO A 130 -5.26 0.95 9.80
CA PRO A 130 -6.38 0.08 10.09
C PRO A 130 -5.95 -1.38 9.94
N MET A 131 -6.28 -2.26 10.88
CA MET A 131 -5.87 -3.65 10.73
C MET A 131 -6.44 -4.30 9.45
N SER A 132 -7.60 -3.84 8.98
CA SER A 132 -8.19 -4.23 7.69
C SER A 132 -7.31 -3.91 6.48
N ALA A 133 -6.38 -2.96 6.58
CA ALA A 133 -5.50 -2.53 5.50
C ALA A 133 -4.29 -3.45 5.29
N PHE A 134 -3.95 -4.30 6.27
CA PHE A 134 -2.85 -5.26 6.15
C PHE A 134 -3.35 -6.64 5.71
N GLU A 135 -2.67 -7.26 4.75
CA GLU A 135 -2.97 -8.60 4.28
C GLU A 135 -1.69 -9.42 4.08
N LEU A 136 -1.63 -10.59 4.73
CA LEU A 136 -0.59 -11.57 4.50
C LEU A 136 -0.98 -12.45 3.30
N LYS A 137 -0.28 -12.29 2.17
CA LYS A 137 -0.58 -12.98 0.91
C LYS A 137 -0.01 -14.40 0.87
N ASN A 138 1.25 -14.54 1.27
CA ASN A 138 1.93 -15.83 1.35
C ASN A 138 2.81 -15.88 2.60
N ALA A 139 2.30 -16.53 3.65
CA ALA A 139 3.01 -16.70 4.91
C ALA A 139 4.35 -17.44 4.75
N ALA A 140 4.41 -18.47 3.90
CA ALA A 140 5.63 -19.27 3.71
C ALA A 140 6.77 -18.44 3.11
N LYS A 141 6.44 -17.45 2.27
CA LYS A 141 7.38 -16.50 1.67
C LYS A 141 7.47 -15.17 2.42
N GLY A 142 6.68 -14.96 3.48
CA GLY A 142 6.55 -13.68 4.16
C GLY A 142 6.03 -12.55 3.26
N GLU A 143 5.28 -12.85 2.20
CA GLU A 143 4.74 -11.83 1.31
C GLU A 143 3.47 -11.23 1.90
N ALA A 144 3.44 -9.91 2.04
CA ALA A 144 2.29 -9.16 2.51
C ALA A 144 2.05 -7.91 1.67
N VAL A 145 0.89 -7.32 1.83
CA VAL A 145 0.51 -6.02 1.26
C VAL A 145 -0.09 -5.19 2.37
N VAL A 146 0.25 -3.90 2.40
CA VAL A 146 -0.45 -2.92 3.21
C VAL A 146 -1.08 -1.85 2.32
N GLN A 147 -2.31 -1.51 2.62
CA GLN A 147 -3.09 -0.49 1.95
C GLN A 147 -2.87 0.84 2.69
N LEU A 148 -2.07 1.73 2.11
CA LEU A 148 -1.74 3.03 2.73
C LEU A 148 -2.58 4.14 2.10
N SER A 149 -3.17 4.97 2.94
CA SER A 149 -3.93 6.16 2.56
C SER A 149 -3.66 7.31 3.54
N SER A 150 -4.04 8.53 3.17
CA SER A 150 -4.09 9.63 4.13
C SER A 150 -5.08 9.29 5.27
N PRO A 151 -4.77 9.57 6.56
CA PRO A 151 -3.61 10.30 7.09
C PRO A 151 -2.45 9.41 7.58
N VAL A 152 -2.51 8.08 7.37
CA VAL A 152 -1.47 7.13 7.83
C VAL A 152 -0.10 7.49 7.27
N VAL A 153 -0.07 7.95 6.03
CA VAL A 153 1.08 8.58 5.38
C VAL A 153 0.60 9.82 4.65
N ASN A 154 1.35 10.92 4.74
CA ASN A 154 1.01 12.12 3.98
C ASN A 154 1.31 11.91 2.47
N SER A 155 0.73 12.74 1.60
CA SER A 155 0.87 12.55 0.16
C SER A 155 2.32 12.63 -0.35
N ALA A 156 3.20 13.38 0.33
CA ALA A 156 4.62 13.46 -0.02
C ALA A 156 5.36 12.15 0.34
N GLN A 157 5.09 11.59 1.52
CA GLN A 157 5.59 10.29 1.96
C GLN A 157 5.05 9.16 1.08
N LEU A 158 3.77 9.21 0.71
CA LEU A 158 3.17 8.22 -0.17
C LEU A 158 3.81 8.25 -1.56
N LYS A 159 4.02 9.45 -2.15
CA LYS A 159 4.79 9.59 -3.39
C LYS A 159 6.20 9.02 -3.27
N TYR A 160 6.89 9.26 -2.15
CA TYR A 160 8.21 8.69 -1.92
C TYR A 160 8.18 7.16 -1.86
N ILE A 161 7.24 6.58 -1.10
CA ILE A 161 7.04 5.13 -0.98
C ILE A 161 6.75 4.50 -2.34
N LEU A 162 5.94 5.15 -3.18
CA LEU A 162 5.61 4.68 -4.53
C LEU A 162 6.76 4.87 -5.53
N ASN A 163 7.62 5.86 -5.30
CA ASN A 163 8.81 6.12 -6.11
C ASN A 163 10.01 5.23 -5.73
N VAL A 164 9.90 4.44 -4.65
CA VAL A 164 10.85 3.37 -4.39
C VAL A 164 10.83 2.43 -5.61
N PRO A 165 11.97 2.21 -6.28
CA PRO A 165 12.05 1.39 -7.48
C PRO A 165 11.31 0.06 -7.28
N LYS A 166 10.57 -0.42 -8.29
CA LYS A 166 9.75 -1.65 -8.21
C LYS A 166 10.52 -2.90 -7.73
N ASN A 167 11.85 -2.90 -7.86
CA ASN A 167 12.75 -3.96 -7.40
C ASN A 167 13.20 -3.81 -5.94
N LYS A 168 12.93 -2.67 -5.28
CA LYS A 168 13.16 -2.46 -3.85
C LYS A 168 11.92 -2.79 -3.06
N ARG A 169 12.09 -3.51 -1.95
CA ARG A 169 10.99 -4.02 -1.11
C ARG A 169 11.09 -3.41 0.28
N PHE A 170 9.95 -3.14 0.89
CA PHE A 170 9.90 -2.80 2.30
C PHE A 170 9.92 -4.09 3.12
N PHE A 171 10.93 -4.25 3.96
CA PHE A 171 10.93 -5.28 4.98
C PHE A 171 10.26 -4.74 6.24
N VAL A 172 9.39 -5.54 6.83
CA VAL A 172 8.84 -5.23 8.15
C VAL A 172 9.89 -5.61 9.19
N ASP A 173 10.25 -4.66 10.03
CA ASP A 173 11.15 -4.85 11.16
C ASP A 173 10.36 -5.03 12.47
N GLU A 174 9.23 -4.34 12.62
CA GLU A 174 8.38 -4.44 13.80
C GLU A 174 6.89 -4.23 13.48
N MET A 175 6.01 -4.90 14.24
CA MET A 175 4.57 -4.63 14.28
C MET A 175 4.06 -4.48 15.71
N ARG A 176 3.16 -3.52 15.92
CA ARG A 176 2.44 -3.31 17.19
C ARG A 176 0.95 -3.20 16.93
N PHE A 177 0.12 -3.79 17.80
CA PHE A 177 -1.33 -3.76 17.65
C PHE A 177 -1.99 -2.88 18.70
N ASN A 178 -2.93 -2.05 18.26
CA ASN A 178 -3.88 -1.39 19.13
C ASN A 178 -5.25 -2.04 18.92
N VAL A 179 -5.53 -3.06 19.74
CA VAL A 179 -6.74 -3.88 19.62
C VAL A 179 -8.01 -3.06 19.87
N GLN A 180 -7.98 -2.10 20.79
CA GLN A 180 -9.11 -1.24 21.12
C GLN A 180 -9.50 -0.34 19.93
N LYS A 181 -8.50 0.27 19.28
CA LYS A 181 -8.70 1.13 18.11
C LYS A 181 -8.79 0.36 16.79
N LYS A 182 -8.57 -0.97 16.80
CA LYS A 182 -8.47 -1.83 15.60
C LYS A 182 -7.43 -1.30 14.60
N THR A 183 -6.33 -0.77 15.11
CA THR A 183 -5.22 -0.25 14.31
C THR A 183 -3.92 -0.98 14.63
N MET A 184 -2.91 -0.79 13.80
CA MET A 184 -1.54 -1.26 14.02
C MET A 184 -0.52 -0.18 13.65
N THR A 185 0.67 -0.32 14.21
CA THR A 185 1.87 0.39 13.77
C THR A 185 2.80 -0.62 13.11
N ILE A 186 3.34 -0.27 11.95
CA ILE A 186 4.33 -1.08 11.23
C ILE A 186 5.60 -0.25 11.06
N VAL A 187 6.72 -0.82 11.46
CA VAL A 187 8.05 -0.27 11.24
C VAL A 187 8.67 -1.00 10.05
N VAL A 188 9.18 -0.25 9.08
CA VAL A 188 9.76 -0.82 7.85
C VAL A 188 11.10 -0.20 7.49
N THR A 189 11.95 -1.00 6.84
CA THR A 189 13.16 -0.52 6.18
C THR A 189 13.07 -0.80 4.67
N PRO A 190 13.37 0.17 3.79
CA PRO A 190 13.51 -0.08 2.36
C PRO A 190 14.79 -0.87 2.05
N TYR A 191 14.69 -1.90 1.21
CA TYR A 191 15.81 -2.74 0.77
C TYR A 191 15.89 -2.80 -0.76
#